data_AF-A0A7X0A4V0-F1
#
_entry.id   AF-A0A7X0A4V0-F1
#
_cell.length_a   1.000
_cell.length_b   1.000
_cell.length_c   1.000
_cell.angle_alpha   90.00
_cell.angle_beta   90.00
_cell.angle_gamma   90.00
#
_symmetry.space_group_name_H-M   'P 1'
#
loop_
_entity.id
_entity.type
_entity.pdbx_description
1 polymer ?
#
loop_
_entity_poly.entity_id
_entity_poly.type
_entity_poly.pdbx_seq_one_letter_code
_entity_poly.pdbx_strand_id
1 'polypeptide(L)'
;MKYFLLIILCSVSVSASAQWWQKPVSTISNVFKKHERFPLIAELKDNSVRHLPVAKLAKYKITPTIIEEASYVLYLQEMAVMRTAQHNMRFRVYNAASYNFSDLAQMYLKQNRLSEAKWYWLQSLQISRQQNDDRHTISNLMGLATVKAGYGDYVQAMQDLSEARSLAASHGLTADVASINKQECYLQDNKLNPKAEIRYAETGDKDPKKVIK
;
A
#
# COMPACT_ATOMS: atom_id res chain seq x y z
N MET A 1 39.62 44.78 22.18
CA MET A 1 40.37 44.31 20.98
C MET A 1 39.56 43.32 20.12
N LYS A 2 39.04 42.21 20.65
CA LYS A 2 38.30 41.18 19.84
C LYS A 2 37.02 41.68 19.18
N TYR A 3 36.21 42.49 19.87
CA TYR A 3 34.94 42.99 19.32
C TYR A 3 35.11 44.12 18.30
N PHE A 4 36.25 44.81 18.33
CA PHE A 4 36.53 45.93 17.44
C PHE A 4 36.78 45.44 16.00
N LEU A 5 37.50 44.33 15.86
CA LEU A 5 37.71 43.65 14.57
C LEU A 5 36.40 43.11 13.98
N LEU A 6 35.49 42.61 14.82
CA LEU A 6 34.20 42.07 14.37
C LEU A 6 33.27 43.18 13.85
N ILE A 7 33.29 44.36 14.49
CA ILE A 7 32.54 45.54 14.02
C ILE A 7 33.09 46.06 12.68
N ILE A 8 34.41 46.05 12.50
CA ILE A 8 35.05 46.42 11.22
C ILE A 8 34.70 45.39 10.13
N LEU A 9 34.71 44.10 10.44
CA LEU A 9 34.39 43.04 9.46
C LEU A 9 32.91 43.06 9.03
N CYS A 10 31.98 43.44 9.93
CA CYS A 10 30.56 43.58 9.61
C CYS A 10 30.22 44.85 8.81
N SER A 11 31.02 45.91 8.88
CA SER A 11 30.76 47.15 8.12
C SER A 11 31.25 47.08 6.67
N VAL A 12 32.29 46.28 6.38
CA VAL A 12 32.83 46.11 5.03
C VAL A 12 32.01 45.12 4.18
N SER A 13 31.30 44.17 4.80
CA SER A 13 30.51 43.15 4.09
C SER A 13 29.13 43.63 3.61
N VAL A 14 28.63 44.77 4.08
CA VAL A 14 27.33 45.34 3.63
C VAL A 14 27.45 46.09 2.30
N SER A 15 28.67 46.41 1.84
CA SER A 15 28.87 47.27 0.66
C SER A 15 28.96 46.52 -0.69
N ALA A 16 28.91 45.18 -0.71
CA ALA A 16 29.14 44.39 -1.92
C ALA A 16 27.88 43.88 -2.64
N SER A 17 26.67 44.20 -2.17
CA SER A 17 25.44 43.79 -2.87
C SER A 17 24.30 44.80 -2.89
N ALA A 18 24.42 45.99 -2.30
CA ALA A 18 23.33 46.98 -2.23
C ALA A 18 23.24 47.89 -3.47
N GLN A 19 23.08 47.32 -4.67
CA GLN A 19 22.85 48.06 -5.91
C GLN A 19 21.38 48.06 -6.38
N TRP A 20 20.45 47.79 -5.48
CA TRP A 20 19.00 47.74 -5.76
C TRP A 20 18.30 49.06 -5.39
N TRP A 21 19.04 50.02 -4.83
CA TRP A 21 18.52 51.29 -4.31
C TRP A 21 18.84 52.52 -5.16
N GLN A 22 19.79 52.45 -6.11
CA GLN A 22 20.29 53.66 -6.83
C GLN A 22 19.35 54.21 -7.92
N LYS A 23 18.09 53.75 -7.99
CA LYS A 23 17.04 54.45 -8.74
C LYS A 23 15.76 54.51 -7.90
N PRO A 24 15.47 55.63 -7.22
CA PRO A 24 14.21 55.79 -6.51
C PRO A 24 13.08 55.91 -7.53
N VAL A 25 12.35 54.81 -7.72
CA VAL A 25 11.07 54.80 -8.42
C VAL A 25 10.07 55.49 -7.50
N SER A 26 9.71 56.73 -7.81
CA SER A 26 8.84 57.59 -6.98
C SER A 26 7.37 57.17 -6.92
N THR A 27 7.03 55.91 -7.20
CA THR A 27 5.66 55.38 -7.09
C THR A 27 5.67 53.85 -7.02
N ILE A 28 5.12 53.29 -5.93
CA ILE A 28 4.93 51.84 -5.71
C ILE A 28 4.10 51.19 -6.83
N SER A 29 3.33 51.97 -7.59
CA SER A 29 2.58 51.50 -8.77
C SER A 29 3.45 51.09 -9.96
N ASN A 30 4.75 51.38 -9.96
CA ASN A 30 5.64 51.12 -11.09
C ASN A 30 6.53 49.87 -10.94
N VAL A 31 6.48 49.17 -9.81
CA VAL A 31 7.17 47.87 -9.63
C VAL A 31 6.54 46.79 -10.53
N PHE A 32 5.26 46.94 -10.87
CA PHE A 32 4.52 46.07 -11.79
C PHE A 32 4.23 46.74 -13.14
N LYS A 33 5.12 47.60 -13.65
CA LYS A 33 5.02 47.98 -15.06
C LYS A 33 5.09 46.71 -15.90
N LYS A 34 3.99 46.39 -16.60
CA LYS A 34 3.93 45.32 -17.58
C LYS A 34 5.10 45.53 -18.54
N HIS A 35 6.16 44.76 -18.38
CA HIS A 35 7.19 44.69 -19.41
C HIS A 35 6.47 44.31 -20.70
N GLU A 36 6.68 45.07 -21.78
CA GLU A 36 6.24 44.64 -23.11
C GLU A 36 6.90 43.29 -23.37
N ARG A 37 6.14 42.22 -23.19
CA ARG A 37 6.59 40.89 -23.56
C ARG A 37 6.59 40.91 -25.08
N PHE A 38 7.77 40.89 -25.67
CA PHE A 38 7.91 40.59 -27.09
C PHE A 38 7.07 39.35 -27.40
N PRO A 39 6.36 39.32 -28.54
CA PRO A 39 5.60 38.13 -28.91
C PRO A 39 6.54 36.93 -28.85
N LEU A 40 6.08 35.85 -28.22
CA LEU A 40 6.83 34.61 -28.15
C LEU A 40 7.23 34.28 -29.60
N ILE A 41 8.54 34.27 -29.88
CA ILE A 41 9.02 33.81 -31.18
C ILE A 41 8.45 32.41 -31.33
N ALA A 42 7.70 32.18 -32.41
CA ALA A 42 7.05 30.89 -32.63
C ALA A 42 8.10 29.79 -32.46
N GLU A 43 7.86 28.86 -31.53
CA GLU A 43 8.79 27.79 -31.24
C GLU A 43 9.10 27.08 -32.56
N LEU A 44 10.38 27.11 -32.95
CA LEU A 44 10.81 26.46 -34.16
C LEU A 44 10.58 24.96 -33.96
N LYS A 45 9.71 24.35 -34.78
CA LYS A 45 9.40 22.93 -34.68
C LYS A 45 10.67 22.12 -34.95
N ASP A 46 11.35 21.71 -33.89
CA ASP A 46 12.55 20.89 -34.01
C ASP A 46 12.17 19.48 -34.48
N ASN A 47 12.65 19.13 -35.67
CA ASN A 47 12.47 17.80 -36.25
C ASN A 47 13.76 16.96 -36.15
N SER A 48 14.74 17.36 -35.33
CA SER A 48 16.02 16.67 -35.13
C SER A 48 15.86 15.17 -34.83
N VAL A 49 14.82 14.81 -34.09
CA VAL A 49 14.51 13.43 -33.69
C VAL A 49 13.85 12.61 -34.82
N ARG A 50 13.31 13.24 -35.86
CA ARG A 50 12.57 12.56 -36.94
C ARG A 50 13.42 11.56 -37.73
N HIS A 51 14.73 11.81 -37.78
CA HIS A 51 15.69 10.98 -38.51
C HIS A 51 16.53 10.07 -37.62
N LEU A 52 16.30 10.09 -36.30
CA LEU A 52 16.98 9.14 -35.42
C LEU A 52 16.43 7.74 -35.69
N PRO A 53 17.29 6.75 -36.04
CA PRO A 53 16.84 5.39 -36.23
C PRO A 53 16.37 4.83 -34.88
N VAL A 54 15.05 4.78 -34.68
CA VAL A 54 14.48 4.08 -33.53
C VAL A 54 14.74 2.60 -33.75
N ALA A 55 15.66 2.02 -32.97
CA ALA A 55 15.90 0.59 -32.97
C ALA A 55 14.57 -0.12 -32.64
N LYS A 56 14.00 -0.80 -33.64
CA LYS A 56 12.82 -1.63 -33.43
C LYS A 56 13.24 -2.86 -32.63
N LEU A 57 13.05 -2.82 -31.32
CA LEU A 57 13.25 -3.99 -30.47
C LEU A 57 12.33 -5.11 -30.97
N ALA A 58 12.90 -6.29 -31.21
CA ALA A 58 12.12 -7.46 -31.56
C ALA A 58 11.17 -7.79 -30.40
N LYS A 59 9.86 -7.80 -30.66
CA LYS A 59 8.86 -8.22 -29.68
C LYS A 59 8.93 -9.75 -29.56
N TYR A 60 9.69 -10.24 -28.59
CA TYR A 60 9.73 -11.67 -28.28
C TYR A 60 8.46 -12.04 -27.50
N LYS A 61 7.79 -13.13 -27.91
CA LYS A 61 6.69 -13.69 -27.14
C LYS A 61 7.29 -14.37 -25.91
N ILE A 62 7.14 -13.74 -24.74
CA ILE A 62 7.44 -14.39 -23.46
C ILE A 62 6.40 -15.49 -23.28
N THR A 63 6.83 -16.75 -23.33
CA THR A 63 5.97 -17.87 -22.90
C THR A 63 6.01 -17.91 -21.38
N PRO A 64 4.88 -17.70 -20.67
CA PRO A 64 4.84 -17.86 -19.23
C PRO A 64 5.09 -19.33 -18.91
N THR A 65 6.24 -19.64 -18.33
CA THR A 65 6.51 -20.97 -17.76
C THR A 65 5.84 -21.03 -16.40
N ILE A 66 4.93 -22.00 -16.22
CA ILE A 66 4.40 -22.34 -14.90
C ILE A 66 5.56 -23.00 -14.16
N ILE A 67 6.22 -22.23 -13.29
CA ILE A 67 7.13 -22.82 -12.30
C ILE A 67 6.19 -23.47 -11.28
N GLU A 68 6.08 -24.80 -11.33
CA GLU A 68 5.38 -25.51 -10.27
C GLU A 68 6.12 -25.21 -8.96
N GLU A 69 5.47 -24.49 -8.04
CA GLU A 69 5.99 -24.28 -6.70
C GLU A 69 6.06 -25.65 -6.02
N ALA A 70 7.20 -26.32 -6.17
CA ALA A 70 7.42 -27.61 -5.54
C ALA A 70 7.14 -27.47 -4.04
N SER A 71 6.39 -28.41 -3.46
CA SER A 71 5.99 -28.37 -2.04
C SER A 71 7.18 -28.15 -1.11
N TYR A 72 8.36 -28.63 -1.50
CA TYR A 72 9.62 -28.40 -0.80
C TYR A 72 10.07 -26.93 -0.80
N VAL A 73 9.96 -26.21 -1.91
CA VAL A 73 10.31 -24.79 -2.01
C VAL A 73 9.39 -23.96 -1.12
N LEU A 74 8.10 -24.26 -1.14
CA LEU A 74 7.11 -23.60 -0.30
C LEU A 74 7.37 -23.86 1.20
N TYR A 75 7.70 -25.09 1.56
CA TYR A 75 8.15 -25.43 2.91
C TYR A 75 9.40 -24.63 3.34
N LEU A 76 10.40 -24.50 2.46
CA LEU A 76 11.60 -23.70 2.77
C LEU A 76 11.27 -22.22 2.99
N GLN A 77 10.35 -21.66 2.20
CA GLN A 77 9.91 -20.28 2.37
C GLN A 77 9.14 -20.09 3.68
N GLU A 78 8.19 -20.98 4.00
CA GLU A 78 7.45 -20.96 5.26
C GLU A 78 8.41 -21.04 6.45
N MET A 79 9.37 -21.96 6.41
CA MET A 79 10.41 -22.11 7.42
C MET A 79 11.26 -20.85 7.57
N ALA A 80 11.64 -20.19 6.47
CA ALA A 80 12.44 -18.98 6.49
C ALA A 80 11.68 -17.84 7.20
N VAL A 81 10.42 -17.58 6.81
CA VAL A 81 9.58 -16.53 7.43
C VAL A 81 9.26 -16.86 8.89
N MET A 82 9.05 -18.13 9.23
CA MET A 82 8.83 -18.55 10.61
C MET A 82 10.07 -18.30 11.49
N ARG A 83 11.27 -18.61 10.98
CA ARG A 83 12.52 -18.32 11.71
C ARG A 83 12.74 -16.82 11.90
N THR A 84 12.43 -15.99 10.89
CA THR A 84 12.53 -14.53 11.03
C THR A 84 11.49 -13.98 12.02
N ALA A 85 10.25 -14.49 11.99
CA ALA A 85 9.22 -14.14 12.97
C ALA A 85 9.67 -14.47 14.40
N GLN A 86 10.17 -15.69 14.63
CA GLN A 86 10.67 -16.13 15.93
C GLN A 86 11.86 -15.30 16.42
N HIS A 87 12.80 -14.98 15.52
CA HIS A 87 13.91 -14.09 15.82
C HIS A 87 13.40 -12.72 16.26
N ASN A 88 12.51 -12.10 15.49
CA ASN A 88 11.95 -10.79 15.80
C ASN A 88 11.18 -10.79 17.12
N MET A 89 10.41 -11.84 17.41
CA MET A 89 9.73 -12.02 18.70
C MET A 89 10.72 -12.14 19.86
N ARG A 90 11.79 -12.94 19.71
CA ARG A 90 12.84 -13.11 20.72
C ARG A 90 13.54 -11.79 21.06
N PHE A 91 13.82 -10.97 20.04
CA PHE A 91 14.49 -9.68 20.19
C PHE A 91 13.52 -8.50 20.39
N ARG A 92 12.22 -8.77 20.63
CA ARG A 92 11.18 -7.76 20.91
C ARG A 92 10.98 -6.74 19.78
N VAL A 93 11.31 -7.12 18.55
CA VAL A 93 11.05 -6.33 17.34
C VAL A 93 9.63 -6.66 16.86
N TYR A 94 8.64 -6.24 17.64
CA TYR A 94 7.25 -6.66 17.47
C TYR A 94 6.61 -6.14 16.19
N ASN A 95 6.94 -4.91 15.79
CA ASN A 95 6.47 -4.36 14.51
C ASN A 95 6.83 -5.31 13.35
N ALA A 96 8.13 -5.61 13.17
CA ALA A 96 8.57 -6.54 12.13
C ALA A 96 7.97 -7.95 12.30
N ALA A 97 7.89 -8.47 13.53
CA ALA A 97 7.27 -9.77 13.79
C ALA A 97 5.81 -9.83 13.30
N SER A 98 5.04 -8.75 13.48
CA SER A 98 3.67 -8.65 13.00
C SER A 98 3.58 -8.81 11.48
N TYR A 99 4.46 -8.15 10.71
CA TYR A 99 4.53 -8.32 9.25
C TYR A 99 4.92 -9.75 8.84
N ASN A 100 5.87 -10.39 9.55
CA ASN A 100 6.22 -11.79 9.26
C ASN A 100 5.03 -12.74 9.49
N PHE A 101 4.19 -12.47 10.50
CA PHE A 101 2.98 -13.27 10.73
C PHE A 101 1.90 -13.03 9.66
N SER A 102 1.71 -11.80 9.18
CA SER A 102 0.77 -11.56 8.07
C SER A 102 1.25 -12.21 6.77
N ASP A 103 2.56 -12.25 6.54
CA ASP A 103 3.16 -12.90 5.37
C ASP A 103 2.93 -14.41 5.43
N LEU A 104 3.21 -15.04 6.58
CA LEU A 104 2.87 -16.45 6.81
C LEU A 104 1.38 -16.71 6.56
N ALA A 105 0.50 -15.87 7.10
CA ALA A 105 -0.93 -16.00 6.92
C ALA A 105 -1.33 -15.95 5.43
N GLN A 106 -0.75 -15.02 4.67
CA GLN A 106 -0.98 -14.93 3.22
C GLN A 106 -0.49 -16.18 2.48
N MET A 107 0.66 -16.75 2.87
CA MET A 107 1.16 -18.00 2.29
C MET A 107 0.20 -19.17 2.55
N TYR A 108 -0.33 -19.31 3.75
CA TYR A 108 -1.31 -20.36 4.07
C TYR A 108 -2.64 -20.16 3.35
N LEU A 109 -3.11 -18.92 3.19
CA LEU A 109 -4.31 -18.63 2.41
C LEU A 109 -4.16 -19.05 0.95
N LYS A 110 -3.00 -18.80 0.33
CA LYS A 110 -2.71 -19.25 -1.04
C LYS A 110 -2.72 -20.78 -1.17
N GLN A 111 -2.35 -21.48 -0.10
CA GLN A 111 -2.42 -22.95 0.00
C GLN A 111 -3.81 -23.47 0.41
N ASN A 112 -4.82 -22.60 0.55
CA ASN A 112 -6.15 -22.93 1.07
C ASN A 112 -6.15 -23.52 2.50
N ARG A 113 -5.09 -23.29 3.28
CA ARG A 113 -4.93 -23.70 4.68
C ARG A 113 -5.50 -22.63 5.60
N LEU A 114 -6.84 -22.51 5.58
CA LEU A 114 -7.56 -21.40 6.21
C LEU A 114 -7.38 -21.33 7.73
N SER A 115 -7.18 -22.47 8.40
CA SER A 115 -7.08 -22.55 9.87
C SER A 115 -5.79 -21.92 10.37
N GLU A 116 -4.68 -22.31 9.75
CA GLU A 116 -3.37 -21.74 10.03
C GLU A 116 -3.34 -20.27 9.65
N ALA A 117 -3.88 -19.92 8.49
CA ALA A 117 -3.93 -18.54 8.04
C ALA A 117 -4.66 -17.64 9.05
N LYS A 118 -5.85 -18.06 9.52
CA LYS A 118 -6.61 -17.36 10.57
C LYS A 118 -5.78 -17.16 11.82
N TRP A 119 -5.10 -18.20 12.29
CA TRP A 119 -4.29 -18.15 13.50
C TRP A 119 -3.19 -17.08 13.38
N TYR A 120 -2.44 -17.08 12.27
CA TYR A 120 -1.35 -16.12 12.06
C TYR A 120 -1.84 -14.68 11.86
N TRP A 121 -2.97 -14.46 11.19
CA TRP A 121 -3.56 -13.12 11.12
C TRP A 121 -4.03 -12.61 12.47
N LEU A 122 -4.59 -13.46 13.34
CA LEU A 122 -4.95 -13.07 14.71
C LEU A 122 -3.72 -12.67 15.54
N GLN A 123 -2.61 -13.42 15.42
CA GLN A 123 -1.35 -13.05 16.06
C GLN A 123 -0.83 -11.71 15.54
N SER A 124 -0.83 -11.52 14.22
CA SER A 124 -0.40 -10.28 13.58
C SER A 124 -1.25 -9.10 14.05
N LEU A 125 -2.58 -9.25 14.07
CA LEU A 125 -3.54 -8.23 14.52
C LEU A 125 -3.35 -7.84 15.98
N GLN A 126 -3.11 -8.81 16.87
CA GLN A 126 -2.85 -8.52 18.28
C GLN A 126 -1.60 -7.65 18.42
N ILE A 127 -0.53 -7.99 17.69
CA ILE A 127 0.71 -7.23 17.75
C ILE A 127 0.56 -5.86 17.10
N SER A 128 -0.09 -5.75 15.94
CA SER A 128 -0.27 -4.47 15.25
C SER A 128 -1.06 -3.46 16.09
N ARG A 129 -2.11 -3.93 16.78
CA ARG A 129 -2.84 -3.12 17.77
C ARG A 129 -1.96 -2.69 18.95
N GLN A 130 -1.14 -3.59 19.49
CA GLN A 130 -0.21 -3.24 20.58
C GLN A 130 0.86 -2.22 20.16
N GLN A 131 1.26 -2.24 18.89
CA GLN A 131 2.24 -1.31 18.32
C GLN A 131 1.59 0.00 17.81
N ASN A 132 0.25 0.11 17.84
CA ASN A 132 -0.50 1.20 17.21
C ASN A 132 -0.16 1.39 15.72
N ASP A 133 0.08 0.29 15.00
CA ASP A 133 0.21 0.32 13.54
C ASP A 133 -1.18 0.13 12.92
N ASP A 134 -1.89 1.25 12.75
CA ASP A 134 -3.28 1.25 12.27
C ASP A 134 -3.37 0.72 10.84
N ARG A 135 -2.41 1.05 9.98
CA ARG A 135 -2.40 0.59 8.59
C ARG A 135 -2.23 -0.93 8.52
N HIS A 136 -1.33 -1.48 9.33
CA HIS A 136 -1.16 -2.93 9.40
C HIS A 136 -2.35 -3.62 10.07
N THR A 137 -2.96 -2.99 11.07
CA THR A 137 -4.20 -3.45 11.70
C THR A 137 -5.34 -3.56 10.68
N ILE A 138 -5.51 -2.56 9.80
CA ILE A 138 -6.48 -2.58 8.70
C ILE A 138 -6.21 -3.75 7.74
N SER A 139 -4.95 -3.92 7.31
CA SER A 139 -4.54 -5.03 6.44
C SER A 139 -4.85 -6.40 7.06
N ASN A 140 -4.57 -6.56 8.35
CA ASN A 140 -4.85 -7.78 9.10
C ASN A 140 -6.35 -8.08 9.21
N LEU A 141 -7.18 -7.06 9.48
CA LEU A 141 -8.64 -7.21 9.50
C LEU A 141 -9.20 -7.61 8.13
N MET A 142 -8.70 -7.01 7.04
CA MET A 142 -9.08 -7.41 5.68
C MET A 142 -8.67 -8.85 5.35
N GLY A 143 -7.48 -9.28 5.79
CA GLY A 143 -7.02 -10.66 5.70
C GLY A 143 -7.92 -11.64 6.45
N LEU A 144 -8.26 -11.33 7.70
CA LEU A 144 -9.19 -12.13 8.51
C LEU A 144 -10.58 -12.23 7.89
N ALA A 145 -11.11 -11.14 7.35
CA ALA A 145 -12.38 -11.13 6.67
C ALA A 145 -12.39 -12.10 5.47
N THR A 146 -11.29 -12.14 4.71
CA THR A 146 -11.12 -13.07 3.58
C THR A 146 -11.17 -14.52 4.06
N VAL A 147 -10.46 -14.84 5.15
CA VAL A 147 -10.43 -16.19 5.71
C VAL A 147 -11.78 -16.60 6.29
N LYS A 148 -12.42 -15.73 7.08
CA LYS A 148 -13.74 -15.97 7.68
C LYS A 148 -14.79 -16.20 6.60
N ALA A 149 -14.76 -15.41 5.51
CA ALA A 149 -15.61 -15.65 4.35
C ALA A 149 -15.32 -17.00 3.67
N GLY A 150 -14.06 -17.42 3.62
CA GLY A 150 -13.66 -18.76 3.14
C GLY A 150 -14.27 -19.91 3.95
N TYR A 151 -14.49 -19.71 5.25
CA TYR A 151 -15.24 -20.64 6.12
C TYR A 151 -16.77 -20.55 5.95
N GLY A 152 -17.28 -19.59 5.19
CA GLY A 152 -18.71 -19.28 5.12
C GLY A 152 -19.22 -18.35 6.23
N ASP A 153 -18.35 -17.88 7.13
CA ASP A 153 -18.73 -16.93 8.19
C ASP A 153 -18.69 -15.48 7.68
N TYR A 154 -19.65 -15.15 6.83
CA TYR A 154 -19.79 -13.82 6.24
C TYR A 154 -20.15 -12.74 7.28
N VAL A 155 -20.80 -13.12 8.39
CA VAL A 155 -21.21 -12.15 9.42
C VAL A 155 -19.98 -11.61 10.15
N GLN A 156 -19.10 -12.49 10.63
CA GLN A 156 -17.87 -12.07 11.27
C GLN A 156 -16.91 -11.38 10.29
N ALA A 157 -16.89 -11.81 9.02
CA ALA A 157 -16.08 -11.15 8.00
C ALA A 157 -16.51 -9.69 7.76
N MET A 158 -17.82 -9.43 7.65
CA MET A 158 -18.35 -8.07 7.50
C MET A 158 -18.10 -7.20 8.74
N GLN A 159 -18.12 -7.79 9.94
CA GLN A 159 -17.76 -7.07 11.17
C GLN A 159 -16.31 -6.61 11.15
N ASP A 160 -15.37 -7.49 10.78
CA ASP A 160 -13.95 -7.12 10.66
C ASP A 160 -13.73 -6.02 9.62
N LEU A 161 -14.42 -6.07 8.46
CA LEU A 161 -14.33 -5.03 7.44
C LEU A 161 -14.94 -3.70 7.92
N SER A 162 -16.05 -3.74 8.65
CA SER A 162 -16.64 -2.52 9.22
C SER A 162 -15.71 -1.87 10.24
N GLU A 163 -15.00 -2.66 11.04
CA GLU A 163 -13.96 -2.16 11.96
C GLU A 163 -12.78 -1.56 11.19
N ALA A 164 -12.28 -2.27 10.17
CA ALA A 164 -11.21 -1.78 9.33
C ALA A 164 -11.58 -0.45 8.66
N ARG A 165 -12.84 -0.32 8.20
CA ARG A 165 -13.35 0.89 7.54
C ARG A 165 -13.44 2.06 8.49
N SER A 166 -13.94 1.85 9.72
CA SER A 166 -14.03 2.91 10.71
C SER A 166 -12.65 3.42 11.13
N LEU A 167 -11.68 2.51 11.29
CA LEU A 167 -10.29 2.84 11.55
C LEU A 167 -9.66 3.59 10.36
N ALA A 168 -9.82 3.10 9.14
CA ALA A 168 -9.31 3.78 7.95
C ALA A 168 -9.92 5.20 7.80
N ALA A 169 -11.21 5.35 8.07
CA ALA A 169 -11.89 6.64 8.01
C ALA A 169 -11.41 7.62 9.09
N SER A 170 -11.17 7.15 10.33
CA SER A 170 -10.68 8.02 11.42
C SER A 170 -9.28 8.57 11.15
N HIS A 171 -8.44 7.81 10.44
CA HIS A 171 -7.08 8.22 10.07
C HIS A 171 -6.98 8.90 8.68
N GLY A 172 -8.11 9.13 7.99
CA GLY A 172 -8.14 9.78 6.68
C GLY A 172 -7.53 8.93 5.54
N LEU A 173 -7.45 7.61 5.71
CA LEU A 173 -6.88 6.65 4.77
C LEU A 173 -7.88 6.31 3.65
N THR A 174 -8.15 7.28 2.78
CA THR A 174 -9.18 7.18 1.72
C THR A 174 -8.95 6.03 0.73
N ALA A 175 -7.69 5.72 0.41
CA ALA A 175 -7.34 4.61 -0.47
C ALA A 175 -7.70 3.25 0.18
N ASP A 176 -7.42 3.10 1.47
CA ASP A 176 -7.72 1.88 2.21
C ASP A 176 -9.26 1.72 2.35
N VAL A 177 -9.99 2.79 2.64
CA VAL A 177 -11.47 2.80 2.63
C VAL A 177 -12.03 2.30 1.29
N ALA A 178 -11.48 2.77 0.16
CA ALA A 178 -11.93 2.31 -1.16
C ALA A 178 -11.67 0.81 -1.38
N SER A 179 -10.52 0.30 -0.92
CA SER A 179 -10.19 -1.12 -1.00
C SER A 179 -11.11 -1.99 -0.11
N ILE A 180 -11.43 -1.52 1.10
CA ILE A 180 -12.35 -2.18 2.03
C ILE A 180 -13.75 -2.24 1.44
N ASN A 181 -14.27 -1.12 0.92
CA ASN A 181 -15.59 -1.08 0.26
C ASN A 181 -15.66 -2.07 -0.92
N LYS A 182 -14.59 -2.16 -1.72
CA LYS A 182 -14.50 -3.14 -2.82
C LYS A 182 -14.59 -4.57 -2.30
N GLN A 183 -13.93 -4.87 -1.19
CA GLN A 183 -13.97 -6.19 -0.56
C GLN A 183 -15.35 -6.48 0.06
N GLU A 184 -15.98 -5.50 0.71
CA GLU A 184 -17.35 -5.62 1.23
C GLU A 184 -18.35 -5.97 0.11
N CYS A 185 -18.30 -5.26 -1.02
CA CYS A 185 -19.13 -5.58 -2.19
C CYS A 185 -18.87 -7.01 -2.69
N TYR A 186 -17.60 -7.39 -2.82
CA TYR A 186 -17.24 -8.75 -3.24
C TYR A 186 -17.78 -9.83 -2.28
N LEU A 187 -17.75 -9.60 -0.97
CA LEU A 187 -18.31 -10.55 0.00
C LEU A 187 -19.84 -10.61 -0.04
N GLN A 188 -20.51 -9.48 -0.25
CA GLN A 188 -21.96 -9.43 -0.41
C GLN A 188 -22.43 -10.21 -1.64
N ASP A 189 -21.74 -10.04 -2.78
CA ASP A 189 -22.03 -10.77 -4.01
C ASP A 189 -21.81 -12.28 -3.83
N ASN A 190 -20.70 -12.69 -3.19
CA ASN A 190 -20.42 -14.10 -2.94
C ASN A 190 -21.34 -14.74 -1.90
N LYS A 191 -21.86 -13.98 -0.93
CA LYS A 191 -22.88 -14.48 -0.01
C LYS A 191 -24.16 -14.89 -0.75
N LEU A 192 -24.53 -14.15 -1.80
CA LEU A 192 -25.70 -14.43 -2.63
C LEU A 192 -25.46 -15.61 -3.60
N ASN A 193 -24.21 -15.83 -4.00
CA ASN A 193 -23.82 -16.92 -4.90
C ASN A 193 -22.58 -17.68 -4.36
N PRO A 194 -22.74 -18.46 -3.28
CA PRO A 194 -21.61 -19.16 -2.68
C PRO A 194 -21.02 -20.15 -3.69
N LYS A 195 -19.70 -20.12 -3.88
CA LYS A 195 -19.00 -21.12 -4.71
C LYS A 195 -19.45 -22.52 -4.30
N ALA A 196 -19.84 -23.33 -5.27
CA ALA A 196 -20.42 -24.67 -5.07
C ALA A 196 -19.55 -25.59 -4.20
N GLU A 197 -18.23 -25.36 -4.16
CA GLU A 197 -17.25 -26.10 -3.35
C GLU A 197 -17.49 -26.00 -1.83
N ILE A 198 -18.12 -24.93 -1.33
CA ILE A 198 -18.36 -24.71 0.11
C ILE A 198 -19.61 -25.45 0.60
N ARG A 199 -20.48 -25.95 -0.30
CA ARG A 199 -21.71 -26.66 0.09
C ARG A 199 -21.45 -27.96 0.87
N TYR A 200 -20.30 -28.60 0.69
CA TYR A 200 -20.14 -30.00 1.07
C TYR A 200 -19.79 -30.27 2.54
N ALA A 201 -19.43 -29.26 3.34
CA ALA A 201 -19.09 -29.48 4.74
C ALA A 201 -20.31 -29.46 5.68
N GLU A 202 -21.34 -28.65 5.39
CA GLU A 202 -22.53 -28.53 6.25
C GLU A 202 -23.74 -29.34 5.75
N THR A 203 -23.80 -29.72 4.46
CA THR A 203 -24.94 -30.48 3.92
C THR A 203 -24.78 -32.00 3.97
N GLY A 204 -23.69 -32.51 4.55
CA GLY A 204 -23.49 -33.96 4.71
C GLY A 204 -24.55 -34.67 5.57
N ASP A 205 -25.28 -33.90 6.39
CA ASP A 205 -26.30 -34.42 7.33
C ASP A 205 -27.74 -34.19 6.88
N LYS A 206 -27.97 -33.63 5.69
CA LYS A 206 -29.33 -33.49 5.15
C LYS A 206 -29.46 -34.38 3.94
N ASP A 207 -29.90 -35.62 4.21
CA ASP A 207 -30.39 -36.55 3.20
C ASP A 207 -31.21 -35.78 2.15
N PRO A 208 -30.91 -35.94 0.85
CA PRO A 208 -31.69 -35.29 -0.18
C PRO A 208 -33.12 -35.80 -0.03
N LYS A 209 -34.05 -34.89 0.32
CA LYS A 209 -35.49 -35.19 0.28
C LYS A 209 -35.79 -35.76 -1.10
N LYS A 210 -36.04 -37.07 -1.11
CA LYS A 210 -36.44 -37.83 -2.27
C LYS A 210 -37.73 -37.21 -2.78
N VAL A 211 -37.65 -36.40 -3.83
CA VAL A 211 -38.83 -35.94 -4.56
C VAL A 211 -39.42 -37.18 -5.21
N ILE A 212 -40.42 -37.76 -4.56
CA ILE A 212 -41.21 -38.85 -5.13
C ILE A 212 -42.17 -38.19 -6.13
N LYS A 213 -41.86 -38.42 -7.41
CA LYS A 213 -42.65 -38.26 -8.64
C LYS A 213 -43.51 -37.00 -8.77
#